data_AF-A0A5N7UCV0-F1
#
_entry.id   AF-A0A5N7UCV0-F1
#
_cell.length_a   1.000
_cell.length_b   1.000
_cell.length_c   1.000
_cell.angle_alpha   90.00
_cell.angle_beta   90.00
_cell.angle_gamma   90.00
#
_symmetry.space_group_name_H-M   'P 1'
#
loop_
_entity.id
_entity.type
_entity.pdbx_description
1 polymer ?
#
loop_
_entity_poly.entity_id
_entity_poly.type
_entity_poly.pdbx_seq_one_letter_code
_entity_poly.pdbx_strand_id
1 'polypeptide(L)'
;MDEKRFETEEFFSASLVEEIMKEFLWPTSYKVIDNGHNLFAEVVFPKCTFLISDDGLGGTDLDFTSYKGEDLRINISVALWVRNLRASDLNLTKRLSVWPNEEDMKTDLRNTMITLQAYFLPFIKGEDDDLIEDVKSFH
;
A
#
# COMPACT_ATOMS: atom_id res chain seq x y z
N MET A 1 23.91 -32.25 11.43
CA MET A 1 23.37 -31.07 12.14
C MET A 1 22.41 -30.46 11.16
N ASP A 2 21.12 -30.78 11.30
CA ASP A 2 20.10 -30.30 10.37
C ASP A 2 19.93 -28.80 10.59
N GLU A 3 20.35 -28.01 9.61
CA GLU A 3 20.00 -26.60 9.52
C GLU A 3 18.50 -26.51 9.30
N LYS A 4 17.73 -26.44 10.40
CA LYS A 4 16.35 -25.95 10.34
C LYS A 4 16.42 -24.54 9.77
N ARG A 5 16.14 -24.41 8.48
CA ARG A 5 15.90 -23.12 7.85
C ARG A 5 14.82 -22.44 8.66
N PHE A 6 15.07 -21.20 9.06
CA PHE A 6 14.07 -20.37 9.69
C PHE A 6 13.05 -20.04 8.60
N GLU A 7 11.93 -20.77 8.57
CA GLU A 7 10.79 -20.43 7.73
C GLU A 7 10.06 -19.29 8.44
N THR A 8 10.18 -18.08 7.91
CA THR A 8 9.33 -16.96 8.31
C THR A 8 7.91 -17.28 7.83
N GLU A 9 6.93 -17.28 8.74
CA GLU A 9 5.52 -17.37 8.35
C GLU A 9 5.19 -16.16 7.47
N GLU A 10 4.70 -16.43 6.25
CA GLU A 10 4.27 -15.41 5.30
C GLU A 10 2.79 -15.08 5.56
N PHE A 11 2.52 -13.86 6.02
CA PHE A 11 1.14 -13.39 6.25
C PHE A 11 0.61 -12.53 5.10
N PHE A 12 1.50 -12.10 4.21
CA PHE A 12 1.17 -11.28 3.04
C PHE A 12 0.95 -12.16 1.81
N SER A 13 0.00 -11.78 0.96
CA SER A 13 -0.20 -12.37 -0.36
C SER A 13 -0.99 -11.44 -1.27
N ALA A 14 -0.83 -11.59 -2.59
CA ALA A 14 -1.62 -10.85 -3.56
C ALA A 14 -3.13 -11.16 -3.48
N SER A 15 -3.49 -12.41 -3.14
CA SER A 15 -4.89 -12.79 -2.90
C SER A 15 -5.49 -12.06 -1.71
N LEU A 16 -4.73 -11.89 -0.63
CA LEU A 16 -5.16 -11.10 0.53
C LEU A 16 -5.36 -9.62 0.16
N VAL A 17 -4.43 -9.04 -0.61
CA VAL A 17 -4.59 -7.68 -1.14
C VAL A 17 -5.87 -7.57 -1.96
N GLU A 18 -6.14 -8.53 -2.84
CA GLU A 18 -7.35 -8.54 -3.67
C GLU A 18 -8.63 -8.67 -2.82
N GLU A 19 -8.64 -9.51 -1.79
CA GLU A 19 -9.76 -9.66 -0.85
C GLU A 19 -10.04 -8.34 -0.13
N ILE A 20 -9.03 -7.72 0.47
CA ILE A 20 -9.19 -6.45 1.20
C ILE A 20 -9.62 -5.33 0.25
N MET A 21 -9.04 -5.23 -0.95
CA MET A 21 -9.44 -4.23 -1.95
C MET A 21 -10.95 -4.30 -2.28
N LYS A 22 -11.56 -5.50 -2.28
CA LYS A 22 -12.99 -5.69 -2.56
C LYS A 22 -13.91 -5.18 -1.44
N GLU A 23 -13.38 -4.92 -0.24
CA GLU A 23 -14.14 -4.30 0.85
C GLU A 23 -14.42 -2.81 0.60
N PHE A 24 -13.74 -2.21 -0.38
CA PHE A 24 -13.75 -0.77 -0.66
C PHE A 24 -14.37 -0.44 -2.02
N LEU A 25 -14.98 0.75 -2.12
CA LEU A 25 -15.48 1.30 -3.38
C LEU A 25 -14.40 2.11 -4.08
N TRP A 26 -13.94 1.63 -5.22
CA TRP A 26 -12.92 2.31 -6.03
C TRP A 26 -13.56 3.13 -7.16
N PRO A 27 -12.98 4.29 -7.53
CA PRO A 27 -13.54 5.17 -8.55
C PRO A 27 -13.41 4.62 -9.97
N THR A 28 -12.60 3.57 -10.15
CA THR A 28 -12.36 2.90 -11.43
C THR A 28 -11.96 1.45 -11.19
N SER A 29 -12.07 0.63 -12.23
CA SER A 29 -11.62 -0.77 -12.21
C SER A 29 -10.13 -0.86 -11.91
N TYR A 30 -9.72 -1.88 -11.18
CA TYR A 30 -8.32 -2.20 -10.89
C TYR A 30 -8.02 -3.67 -11.20
N LYS A 31 -6.73 -4.00 -11.21
CA LYS A 31 -6.23 -5.37 -11.19
C LYS A 31 -5.19 -5.52 -10.09
N VAL A 32 -5.18 -6.67 -9.43
CA VAL A 32 -4.08 -7.06 -8.54
C VAL A 32 -3.21 -8.07 -9.30
N ILE A 33 -1.92 -7.80 -9.39
CA ILE A 33 -0.95 -8.68 -10.05
C ILE A 33 -0.15 -9.40 -8.97
N ASP A 34 -0.20 -10.73 -9.02
CA ASP A 34 0.63 -11.60 -8.23
C ASP A 34 1.94 -11.87 -8.97
N ASN A 35 3.05 -11.46 -8.36
CA ASN A 35 4.38 -11.67 -8.90
C ASN A 35 5.06 -12.96 -8.38
N GLY A 36 4.30 -13.82 -7.68
CA GLY A 36 4.70 -15.19 -7.32
C GLY A 36 5.62 -15.29 -6.10
N HIS A 37 5.77 -14.22 -5.33
CA HIS A 37 6.75 -14.14 -4.25
C HIS A 37 6.14 -13.89 -2.85
N ASN A 38 4.82 -13.77 -2.68
CA ASN A 38 4.16 -13.48 -1.37
C ASN A 38 4.78 -12.33 -0.56
N LEU A 39 5.58 -11.47 -1.19
CA LEU A 39 6.29 -10.37 -0.55
C LEU A 39 5.75 -9.01 -1.01
N PHE A 40 5.16 -8.98 -2.20
CA PHE A 40 4.59 -7.78 -2.77
C PHE A 40 3.49 -8.11 -3.77
N ALA A 41 2.56 -7.17 -3.93
CA ALA A 41 1.50 -7.19 -4.92
C ALA A 41 1.42 -5.84 -5.61
N GLU A 42 1.21 -5.84 -6.92
CA GLU A 42 0.95 -4.62 -7.66
C GLU A 42 -0.55 -4.41 -7.81
N VAL A 43 -1.02 -3.20 -7.49
CA VAL A 43 -2.40 -2.77 -7.74
C VAL A 43 -2.39 -1.78 -8.89
N VAL A 44 -2.96 -2.18 -10.02
CA VAL A 44 -2.95 -1.42 -11.26
C VAL A 44 -4.32 -0.79 -11.50
N PHE A 45 -4.38 0.54 -11.43
CA PHE A 45 -5.48 1.36 -11.93
C PHE A 45 -5.14 1.92 -13.33
N PRO A 46 -6.12 2.42 -14.11
CA PRO A 46 -5.86 2.95 -15.45
C PRO A 46 -4.89 4.14 -15.50
N LYS A 47 -4.74 4.84 -14.37
CA LYS A 47 -3.93 6.06 -14.27
C LYS A 47 -2.74 5.93 -13.32
N CYS A 48 -2.61 4.84 -12.58
CA CYS A 48 -1.51 4.66 -11.65
C CYS A 48 -1.32 3.20 -11.25
N THR A 49 -0.12 2.89 -10.75
CA THR A 49 0.20 1.62 -10.13
C THR A 49 0.70 1.85 -8.72
N PHE A 50 0.28 0.97 -7.80
CA PHE A 50 0.82 0.89 -6.44
C PHE A 50 1.54 -0.44 -6.27
N LEU A 51 2.62 -0.44 -5.52
CA LEU A 51 3.26 -1.64 -5.00
C LEU A 51 3.01 -1.67 -3.51
N ILE A 52 2.37 -2.74 -3.05
CA ILE A 52 2.15 -3.02 -1.63
C ILE A 52 3.06 -4.17 -1.26
N SER A 53 3.84 -4.03 -0.20
CA SER A 53 4.76 -5.07 0.27
C SER A 53 4.64 -5.30 1.77
N ASP A 54 5.04 -6.47 2.22
CA ASP A 54 5.26 -6.76 3.64
C ASP A 54 6.42 -5.91 4.18
N ASP A 55 6.23 -5.25 5.32
CA ASP A 55 7.28 -4.47 6.01
C ASP A 55 8.21 -5.37 6.88
N GLY A 56 7.92 -6.66 6.98
CA GLY A 56 8.64 -7.65 7.79
C GLY A 56 8.34 -7.59 9.29
N LEU A 57 7.45 -6.68 9.70
CA LEU A 57 7.01 -6.44 11.08
C LEU A 57 5.50 -6.66 11.24
N GLY A 58 4.86 -7.34 10.29
CA GLY A 58 3.42 -7.58 10.29
C GLY A 58 2.60 -6.35 9.92
N GLY A 59 3.19 -5.44 9.15
CA GLY A 59 2.53 -4.31 8.51
C GLY A 59 2.80 -4.31 7.01
N THR A 60 2.36 -3.25 6.36
CA THR A 60 2.51 -3.04 4.93
C THR A 60 3.21 -1.73 4.64
N ASP A 61 4.03 -1.76 3.59
CA ASP A 61 4.54 -0.57 2.95
C ASP A 61 3.82 -0.36 1.61
N LEU A 62 3.71 0.90 1.19
CA LEU A 62 3.10 1.27 -0.08
C LEU A 62 3.98 2.28 -0.82
N ASP A 63 4.38 1.89 -2.03
CA ASP A 63 5.01 2.77 -3.00
C ASP A 63 4.03 3.05 -4.16
N PHE A 64 3.84 4.33 -4.48
CA PHE A 64 3.33 4.71 -5.80
C PHE A 64 4.44 4.42 -6.82
N THR A 65 4.15 3.62 -7.86
CA THR A 65 5.17 3.17 -8.83
C THR A 65 4.96 3.71 -10.24
N SER A 66 3.75 4.14 -10.58
CA SER A 66 3.49 4.84 -11.85
C SER A 66 2.32 5.81 -11.74
N TYR A 67 2.32 6.81 -12.61
CA TYR A 67 1.19 7.73 -12.77
C TYR A 67 1.13 8.29 -14.19
N LYS A 68 -0.05 8.23 -14.81
CA LYS A 68 -0.33 8.66 -16.20
C LYS A 68 0.65 8.10 -17.25
N GLY A 69 1.22 6.92 -17.00
CA GLY A 69 2.16 6.25 -17.90
C GLY A 69 3.63 6.59 -17.67
N GLU A 70 3.93 7.43 -16.68
CA GLU A 70 5.29 7.73 -16.24
C GLU A 70 5.64 6.89 -15.00
N ASP A 71 6.86 6.36 -14.98
CA ASP A 71 7.40 5.67 -13.82
C ASP A 71 7.73 6.68 -12.71
N LEU A 72 7.43 6.30 -11.47
CA LEU A 72 7.79 7.06 -10.29
C LEU A 72 8.08 6.11 -9.13
N ARG A 73 8.63 6.64 -8.04
CA ARG A 73 8.78 5.86 -6.81
C ARG A 73 8.61 6.78 -5.63
N ILE A 74 7.40 6.82 -5.09
CA ILE A 74 7.05 7.69 -3.98
C ILE A 74 6.44 6.80 -2.89
N ASN A 75 7.12 6.73 -1.75
CA ASN A 75 6.58 6.04 -0.60
C ASN A 75 5.38 6.82 -0.03
N ILE A 76 4.34 6.13 0.44
CA ILE A 76 3.14 6.77 0.98
C ILE A 76 3.45 7.72 2.15
N SER A 77 4.45 7.40 2.98
CA SER A 77 4.88 8.27 4.08
C SER A 77 5.45 9.60 3.59
N VAL A 78 6.21 9.59 2.48
CA VAL A 78 6.73 10.79 1.82
C VAL A 78 5.57 11.59 1.23
N ALA A 79 4.65 10.94 0.53
CA ALA A 79 3.48 11.59 -0.05
C ALA A 79 2.59 12.28 1.01
N LEU A 80 2.41 11.63 2.16
CA LEU A 80 1.71 12.22 3.30
C LEU A 80 2.47 13.43 3.85
N TRP A 81 3.79 13.30 4.04
CA TRP A 81 4.62 14.38 4.60
C TRP A 81 4.60 15.62 3.70
N VAL A 82 4.92 15.49 2.41
CA VAL A 82 5.00 16.66 1.51
C VAL A 82 3.69 17.45 1.44
N ARG A 83 2.56 16.77 1.70
CA ARG A 83 1.22 17.37 1.75
C ARG A 83 0.75 17.78 3.14
N ASN A 84 1.58 17.59 4.16
CA ASN A 84 1.23 17.79 5.56
C ASN A 84 -0.07 17.06 5.97
N LEU A 85 -0.28 15.88 5.40
CA LEU A 85 -1.37 14.97 5.75
C LEU A 85 -0.89 13.99 6.83
N ARG A 86 -1.77 13.63 7.75
CA ARG A 86 -1.40 12.77 8.88
C ARG A 86 -2.31 11.56 8.93
N ALA A 87 -1.72 10.37 8.88
CA ALA A 87 -2.46 9.13 9.13
C ALA A 87 -3.13 9.11 10.52
N SER A 88 -2.61 9.88 11.49
CA SER A 88 -3.22 10.04 12.82
C SER A 88 -4.56 10.77 12.81
N ASP A 89 -4.86 11.52 11.75
CA ASP A 89 -6.14 12.22 11.61
C ASP A 89 -7.24 11.28 11.11
N LEU A 90 -6.85 10.08 10.67
CA LEU A 90 -7.76 8.99 10.32
C LEU A 90 -7.98 8.10 11.56
N ASN A 91 -9.21 7.61 11.73
CA ASN A 91 -9.55 6.66 12.79
C ASN A 91 -9.09 5.24 12.42
N LEU A 92 -7.78 5.05 12.30
CA LEU A 92 -7.16 3.78 11.91
C LEU A 92 -7.18 2.77 13.06
N THR A 93 -7.41 1.51 12.72
CA THR A 93 -7.43 0.42 13.71
C THR A 93 -6.00 0.12 14.14
N LYS A 94 -5.76 0.02 15.46
CA LYS A 94 -4.44 -0.34 15.97
C LYS A 94 -4.20 -1.83 15.82
N ARG A 95 -2.96 -2.19 15.48
CA ARG A 95 -2.45 -3.56 15.59
C ARG A 95 -2.49 -4.03 17.04
N LEU A 96 -2.75 -5.31 17.24
CA LEU A 96 -2.97 -5.92 18.56
C LEU A 96 -1.72 -6.61 19.09
N SER A 97 -0.85 -7.13 18.22
CA SER A 97 0.30 -7.94 18.62
C SER A 97 1.63 -7.19 18.54
N VAL A 98 2.59 -7.68 19.30
CA VAL A 98 4.02 -7.31 19.21
C VAL A 98 4.72 -8.13 18.12
N TRP A 99 4.15 -9.28 17.75
CA TRP A 99 4.70 -10.20 16.74
C TRP A 99 3.82 -10.23 15.48
N PRO A 100 4.43 -10.35 14.28
CA PRO A 100 3.70 -10.47 13.02
C PRO A 100 2.65 -11.58 13.07
N ASN A 101 1.46 -11.30 12.56
CA ASN A 101 0.37 -12.27 12.43
C ASN A 101 -0.61 -11.84 11.33
N GLU A 102 -1.48 -12.77 10.94
CA GLU A 102 -2.46 -12.58 9.87
C GLU A 102 -3.49 -11.47 10.17
N GLU A 103 -3.97 -11.35 11.41
CA GLU A 103 -4.98 -10.34 11.76
C GLU A 103 -4.42 -8.92 11.69
N ASP A 104 -3.18 -8.72 12.15
CA ASP A 104 -2.50 -7.44 12.08
C ASP A 104 -2.14 -7.07 10.63
N MET A 105 -1.72 -8.04 9.81
CA MET A 105 -1.51 -7.83 8.37
C MET A 105 -2.80 -7.40 7.67
N LYS A 106 -3.92 -8.08 7.93
CA LYS A 106 -5.26 -7.68 7.43
C LYS A 106 -5.65 -6.29 7.88
N THR A 107 -5.40 -5.98 9.14
CA THR A 107 -5.71 -4.68 9.74
C THR A 107 -4.91 -3.57 9.08
N ASP A 108 -3.62 -3.80 8.84
CA ASP A 108 -2.74 -2.81 8.24
C ASP A 108 -3.07 -2.59 6.75
N LEU A 109 -3.33 -3.66 5.99
CA LEU A 109 -3.84 -3.55 4.62
C LEU A 109 -5.12 -2.70 4.55
N ARG A 110 -6.08 -2.92 5.46
CA ARG A 110 -7.31 -2.11 5.53
C ARG A 110 -6.99 -0.65 5.86
N ASN A 111 -6.08 -0.39 6.79
CA ASN A 111 -5.66 0.98 7.12
C ASN A 111 -4.99 1.67 5.93
N THR A 112 -4.19 0.94 5.16
CA THR A 112 -3.59 1.42 3.91
C THR A 112 -4.68 1.80 2.89
N MET A 113 -5.71 0.96 2.70
CA MET A 113 -6.84 1.29 1.83
C MET A 113 -7.65 2.51 2.31
N ILE A 114 -7.91 2.62 3.62
CA ILE A 114 -8.57 3.80 4.21
C ILE A 114 -7.75 5.07 3.93
N THR A 115 -6.44 5.00 4.07
CA THR A 115 -5.53 6.12 3.80
C THR A 115 -5.57 6.53 2.33
N LEU A 116 -5.53 5.56 1.40
CA LEU A 116 -5.68 5.81 -0.03
C LEU A 116 -7.02 6.45 -0.36
N GLN A 117 -8.12 5.96 0.23
CA GLN A 117 -9.44 6.54 0.02
C GLN A 117 -9.59 7.95 0.57
N ALA A 118 -8.99 8.22 1.74
CA ALA A 118 -9.11 9.52 2.38
C ALA A 118 -8.32 10.61 1.64
N TYR A 119 -7.14 10.26 1.11
CA TYR A 119 -6.17 11.27 0.68
C TYR A 119 -5.73 11.16 -0.78
N PHE A 120 -5.81 9.99 -1.39
CA PHE A 120 -5.19 9.72 -2.70
C PHE A 120 -6.21 9.27 -3.77
N LEU A 121 -7.51 9.45 -3.54
CA LEU A 121 -8.52 9.26 -4.60
C LEU A 121 -8.28 10.13 -5.84
N PRO A 122 -7.89 11.42 -5.72
CA PRO A 122 -7.55 12.22 -6.90
C PRO A 122 -6.43 11.58 -7.72
N PHE A 123 -5.40 11.03 -7.06
CA PHE A 123 -4.31 10.32 -7.73
C PHE A 123 -4.79 9.06 -8.46
N ILE A 124 -5.64 8.25 -7.82
CA ILE A 124 -6.25 7.07 -8.46
C ILE A 124 -7.05 7.45 -9.72
N LYS A 125 -7.72 8.60 -9.69
CA LYS A 125 -8.50 9.13 -10.83
C LYS A 125 -7.63 9.74 -11.93
N GLY A 126 -6.36 10.03 -11.67
CA GLY A 126 -5.51 10.78 -12.59
C GLY A 126 -5.76 12.29 -12.57
N GLU A 127 -6.16 12.84 -11.43
CA GLU A 127 -6.51 14.25 -11.22
C GLU A 127 -5.50 14.98 -10.33
N ASP A 128 -4.39 14.33 -9.97
CA ASP A 128 -3.46 14.75 -8.90
C ASP A 128 -2.03 14.95 -9.42
N ASP A 129 -1.89 15.84 -10.38
CA ASP A 129 -0.58 16.14 -10.99
C ASP A 129 0.36 16.84 -9.98
N ASP A 130 -0.23 17.57 -9.03
CA ASP A 130 0.48 18.33 -8.00
C ASP A 130 1.31 17.42 -7.09
N LEU A 131 0.91 16.17 -6.84
CA LEU A 131 1.67 15.27 -5.95
C LEU A 131 3.11 15.06 -6.43
N ILE A 132 3.27 14.96 -7.75
CA ILE A 132 4.59 14.76 -8.36
C ILE A 132 5.42 16.03 -8.23
N GLU A 133 4.81 17.20 -8.38
CA GLU A 133 5.46 18.49 -8.22
C GLU A 133 5.88 18.73 -6.75
N ASP A 134 4.98 18.44 -5.81
CA ASP A 134 5.21 18.53 -4.36
C ASP A 134 6.46 17.71 -3.98
N VAL A 135 6.54 16.45 -4.41
CA VAL A 135 7.66 15.57 -4.07
C VAL A 135 8.97 16.03 -4.71
N LYS A 136 8.94 16.50 -5.96
CA LYS A 136 10.13 17.05 -6.64
C LYS A 136 10.66 18.31 -5.97
N SER A 137 9.77 19.16 -5.46
CA SER A 137 10.13 20.42 -4.79
C SER A 137 10.73 20.24 -3.39
N PHE A 138 10.53 19.04 -2.81
CA PHE A 138 11.01 18.69 -1.47
C PHE A 138 12.47 18.21 -1.45
N HIS A 139 13.10 17.99 -2.62
CA HIS A 139 14.50 17.59 -2.80
C HIS A 139 15.37 18.78 -3.22
#